data_AF-A0A848L8S0-F1
#
_entry.id   AF-A0A848L8S0-F1
#
_cell.length_a   1.000
_cell.length_b   1.000
_cell.length_c   1.000
_cell.angle_alpha   90.00
_cell.angle_beta   90.00
_cell.angle_gamma   90.00
#
_symmetry.space_group_name_H-M   'P 1'
#
loop_
_entity.id
_entity.type
_entity.pdbx_description
1 polymer ?
#
loop_
_entity_poly.entity_id
_entity_poly.type
_entity_poly.pdbx_seq_one_letter_code
_entity_poly.pdbx_strand_id
1 'polypeptide(L)' 'ATAYSGDAVPTTADYTGRGRRPTPKYPDEPLTCKDLIIAAGRDNCRQITWRHGSRRTPTNPDAELSGQFSVL' A
#
# COMPACT_ATOMS: atom_id res chain seq x y z
N ALA A 1 10.40 0.38 3.57
CA ALA A 1 9.61 0.99 2.50
C ALA A 1 8.62 1.97 3.12
N THR A 2 8.39 3.11 2.48
CA THR A 2 7.46 4.16 2.92
C THR A 2 6.50 4.51 1.77
N ALA A 3 5.29 4.95 2.10
CA ALA A 3 4.24 5.30 1.15
C ALA A 3 3.28 6.34 1.74
N TYR A 4 2.54 7.03 0.89
CA TYR A 4 1.39 7.86 1.31
C TYR A 4 0.14 6.97 1.48
N SER A 5 -0.84 7.41 2.24
CA SER A 5 -2.13 6.70 2.36
C SER A 5 -2.85 6.63 1.01
N GLY A 6 -3.72 5.63 0.82
CA GLY A 6 -4.49 5.48 -0.42
C GLY A 6 -5.39 6.68 -0.73
N ASP A 7 -5.87 7.35 0.31
CA ASP A 7 -6.71 8.55 0.22
C ASP A 7 -5.91 9.86 0.18
N ALA A 8 -4.57 9.83 0.19
CA ALA A 8 -3.77 11.04 0.13
C ALA A 8 -3.97 11.75 -1.22
N VAL A 9 -4.26 13.05 -1.18
CA VAL A 9 -4.45 13.88 -2.38
C VAL A 9 -3.26 14.84 -2.53
N PRO A 10 -2.56 14.86 -3.67
CA PRO A 10 -1.53 15.85 -3.94
C PRO A 10 -2.13 17.26 -4.03
N THR A 11 -1.52 18.22 -3.32
CA THR A 11 -1.94 19.61 -3.33
C THR A 11 -0.97 20.46 -4.16
N THR A 12 -1.51 21.33 -5.02
CA THR A 12 -0.74 22.35 -5.74
C THR A 12 -0.71 23.63 -4.93
N ALA A 13 0.48 24.19 -4.70
CA ALA A 13 0.61 25.53 -4.10
C ALA A 13 0.02 26.62 -5.01
N ASP A 14 -0.46 27.70 -4.40
CA ASP A 14 -0.98 28.84 -5.14
C ASP A 14 0.08 29.46 -6.04
N TYR A 15 -0.28 29.70 -7.30
CA TYR A 15 0.63 30.23 -8.30
C TYR A 15 0.40 31.74 -8.47
N THR A 16 1.40 32.53 -8.08
CA THR A 16 1.37 34.00 -8.14
C THR A 16 1.58 34.58 -9.55
N GLY A 17 1.57 33.74 -10.59
CA GLY A 17 1.69 34.16 -11.99
C GLY A 17 3.12 34.40 -12.48
N ARG A 18 4.14 34.25 -11.62
CA ARG A 18 5.55 34.44 -11.98
C ARG A 18 6.36 33.15 -11.86
N GLY A 19 7.24 32.92 -12.84
CA GLY A 19 8.19 31.81 -12.84
C GLY A 19 7.60 30.48 -13.27
N ARG A 20 8.17 29.37 -12.79
CA ARG A 20 7.70 28.01 -13.11
C ARG A 20 6.45 27.69 -12.28
N ARG A 21 5.41 27.16 -12.94
CA ARG A 21 4.20 26.67 -12.25
C ARG A 21 4.56 25.60 -11.20
N PRO A 22 3.93 25.62 -10.01
CA PRO A 22 4.15 24.62 -8.98
C PRO A 22 3.62 23.26 -9.43
N THR A 23 4.34 22.22 -9.05
CA THR A 23 3.93 20.82 -9.26
C THR A 23 3.15 20.35 -8.02
N PRO A 24 2.06 19.57 -8.18
CA PRO A 24 1.35 18.99 -7.04
C PRO A 24 2.29 18.14 -6.18
N LYS A 25 2.18 18.24 -4.85
CA LYS A 25 2.93 17.44 -3.89
C LYS A 25 2.01 16.93 -2.79
N TYR A 26 2.31 15.75 -2.25
CA TYR A 26 1.67 15.30 -1.03
C TYR A 26 2.12 16.21 0.13
N PRO A 27 1.18 16.84 0.86
CA PRO A 27 1.52 17.77 1.94
C PRO A 27 1.97 17.02 3.20
N ASP A 28 1.41 15.84 3.43
CA ASP A 28 1.70 14.99 4.59
C ASP A 28 3.04 14.26 4.41
N GLU A 29 3.65 13.83 5.51
CA GLU A 29 4.86 13.00 5.47
C GLU A 29 4.50 11.56 5.09
N PRO A 30 5.28 10.87 4.23
CA PRO A 30 5.03 9.47 3.92
C PRO A 30 5.20 8.58 5.16
N LEU A 31 4.26 7.67 5.37
CA LEU A 31 4.26 6.74 6.50
C LEU A 31 5.02 5.46 6.15
N THR A 32 5.45 4.71 7.17
CA THR A 32 5.99 3.37 6.92
C THR A 32 4.86 2.42 6.53
N CYS A 33 5.14 1.41 5.69
CA CYS A 33 4.12 0.41 5.33
C CYS A 33 3.57 -0.32 6.57
N LYS A 34 4.38 -0.46 7.63
CA LYS A 34 3.93 -1.02 8.91
C LYS A 34 2.87 -0.14 9.55
N ASP A 35 3.11 1.16 9.62
CA ASP A 35 2.18 2.10 10.24
C ASP A 35 0.87 2.18 9.45
N LEU A 36 0.94 2.13 8.12
CA LEU A 36 -0.23 2.06 7.24
C LEU A 36 -1.06 0.79 7.50
N ILE A 37 -0.43 -0.37 7.60
CA ILE A 37 -1.13 -1.65 7.89
C ILE A 37 -1.74 -1.64 9.29
N ILE A 38 -1.05 -1.07 10.29
CA ILE A 38 -1.58 -0.94 11.65
C ILE A 38 -2.80 -0.01 11.67
N ALA A 39 -2.73 1.11 10.94
CA ALA A 39 -3.83 2.09 10.84
C ALA A 39 -5.04 1.51 10.09
N ALA A 40 -4.82 0.76 9.01
CA ALA A 40 -5.89 0.08 8.28
C ALA A 40 -6.55 -1.03 9.13
N GLY A 41 -5.80 -1.66 10.02
CA GLY A 41 -6.31 -2.69 10.92
C GLY A 41 -6.45 -4.06 10.26
N ARG A 42 -6.66 -5.09 11.10
CA ARG A 42 -6.58 -6.49 10.68
C ARG A 42 -7.69 -6.89 9.70
N ASP A 43 -8.86 -6.27 9.79
CA ASP A 43 -10.02 -6.59 8.94
C ASP A 43 -9.79 -6.20 7.47
N ASN A 44 -8.83 -5.32 7.20
CA ASN A 44 -8.43 -4.93 5.85
C ASN A 44 -7.37 -5.86 5.24
N CYS A 45 -6.78 -6.77 6.02
CA CYS A 45 -5.87 -7.79 5.54
C CYS A 45 -6.63 -8.97 4.93
N ARG A 46 -6.28 -9.34 3.70
CA ARG A 46 -6.83 -10.46 2.96
C ARG A 46 -5.73 -11.44 2.57
N GLN A 47 -6.00 -12.72 2.79
CA GLN A 47 -5.18 -13.78 2.23
C GLN A 47 -5.56 -13.97 0.77
N ILE A 48 -4.58 -13.90 -0.13
CA ILE A 48 -4.77 -14.15 -1.55
C ILE A 48 -3.88 -15.32 -1.96
N THR A 49 -4.48 -16.32 -2.61
CA THR A 49 -3.76 -17.45 -3.21
C THR A 49 -3.62 -17.19 -4.71
N TRP A 50 -2.38 -17.17 -5.20
CA TRP A 50 -2.09 -16.85 -6.61
C TRP A 50 -2.13 -18.08 -7.51
N ARG A 51 -1.58 -19.19 -7.01
CA ARG A 51 -1.45 -20.46 -7.74
C ARG A 51 -1.28 -21.61 -6.76
N HIS A 52 -1.61 -22.81 -7.22
CA HIS A 52 -1.25 -24.05 -6.54
C HIS A 52 -0.01 -24.64 -7.23
N GLY A 53 1.03 -24.90 -6.46
CA GLY A 53 2.26 -25.51 -6.92
C GLY A 53 2.20 -27.03 -6.89
N SER A 54 3.34 -27.67 -7.10
CA SER A 54 3.50 -29.13 -6.98
C SER A 54 4.14 -29.56 -5.66
N ARG A 55 4.74 -28.63 -4.90
CA ARG A 55 5.44 -28.92 -3.65
C ARG A 55 4.47 -28.93 -2.47
N ARG A 56 3.90 -30.10 -2.20
CA ARG A 56 3.03 -30.34 -1.05
C ARG A 56 3.86 -30.61 0.20
N THR A 57 3.44 -30.05 1.32
CA THR A 57 4.00 -30.34 2.65
C THR A 57 2.86 -30.65 3.63
N PRO A 58 3.12 -31.27 4.79
CA PRO A 58 2.07 -31.51 5.79
C PRO A 58 1.35 -30.22 6.23
N THR A 59 2.03 -29.08 6.19
CA THR A 59 1.48 -27.75 6.53
C THR A 59 0.92 -26.99 5.32
N ASN A 60 1.11 -27.49 4.10
CA ASN A 60 0.57 -26.93 2.87
C ASN A 60 0.25 -28.06 1.88
N PRO A 61 -0.84 -28.81 2.13
CA PRO A 61 -1.18 -30.00 1.34
C PRO A 61 -1.58 -29.67 -0.10
N ASP A 62 -2.14 -28.48 -0.33
CA ASP A 62 -2.56 -28.02 -1.65
C ASP A 62 -1.44 -27.30 -2.41
N ALA A 63 -0.25 -27.21 -1.80
CA ALA A 63 0.89 -26.46 -2.32
C ALA A 63 0.51 -25.03 -2.72
N GLU A 64 -0.37 -24.39 -1.95
CA GLU A 64 -0.82 -23.03 -2.21
C GLU A 64 0.35 -22.05 -2.10
N LEU A 65 0.49 -21.19 -3.10
CA LEU A 65 1.33 -20.01 -3.03
C LEU A 65 0.43 -18.82 -2.73
N SER A 66 0.33 -18.51 -1.45
CA SER A 66 -0.50 -17.43 -0.92
C SER A 66 0.33 -16.35 -0.24
N GLY A 67 -0.25 -15.15 -0.13
CA GLY A 67 0.33 -14.03 0.61
C GLY A 67 -0.78 -13.21 1.27
N GLN A 68 -0.40 -12.38 2.25
CA GLN A 68 -1.29 -11.46 2.94
C GLN A 68 -1.17 -10.06 2.31
N PHE A 69 -2.31 -9.45 1.99
CA PHE A 69 -2.39 -8.14 1.36
C PHE A 69 -3.37 -7.26 2.14
N SER A 70 -3.01 -6.01 2.40
CA SER A 70 -3.91 -5.03 3.01
C SER A 70 -4.36 -4.03 1.96
N VAL A 71 -5.63 -3.62 2.03
CA VAL A 71 -6.09 -2.39 1.38
C VAL A 71 -5.70 -1.22 2.28
N LEU A 72 -5.09 -0.18 1.69
CA LEU A 72 -4.52 1.00 2.35
C LEU A 72 -4.97 2.28 1.66
#